data_AF-A0A357ZIX2-F1
#
_entry.id   AF-A0A357ZIX2-F1
#
_cell.length_a   1.000
_cell.length_b   1.000
_cell.length_c   1.000
_cell.angle_alpha   90.00
_cell.angle_beta   90.00
_cell.angle_gamma   90.00
#
_symmetry.space_group_name_H-M   'P 1'
#
loop_
_entity.id
_entity.type
_entity.pdbx_description
1 polymer ?
#
loop_
_entity_poly.entity_id
_entity_poly.type
_entity_poly.pdbx_seq_one_letter_code
_entity_poly.pdbx_strand_id
1 'polypeptide(L)'
;MKKSIHEKRLENPAHRTDEPPQAGNGQCCNNQLLFAMRDNYHEFTLGITTILECLLSAVEHGAVPELPDGWWSEVMNHYHLNIPSFGKG
;
A
#
# COMPACT_ATOMS: atom_id res chain seq x y z
N MET A 1 -10.75 -32.08 -5.57
CA MET A 1 -9.50 -31.37 -5.19
C MET A 1 -9.89 -30.09 -4.48
N LYS A 2 -9.42 -29.86 -3.24
CA LYS A 2 -9.67 -28.59 -2.53
C LYS A 2 -8.62 -27.58 -2.99
N LYS A 3 -9.06 -26.49 -3.63
CA LYS A 3 -8.17 -25.39 -4.02
C LYS A 3 -7.56 -24.74 -2.77
N SER A 4 -6.27 -24.43 -2.84
CA SER A 4 -5.53 -23.74 -1.78
C SER A 4 -6.14 -22.35 -1.52
N ILE A 5 -6.04 -21.87 -0.28
CA ILE A 5 -6.48 -20.52 0.10
C ILE A 5 -5.81 -19.46 -0.79
N HIS A 6 -4.56 -19.68 -1.19
CA HIS A 6 -3.83 -18.79 -2.09
C HIS A 6 -4.46 -18.73 -3.49
N GLU A 7 -4.96 -19.86 -4.01
CA GLU A 7 -5.53 -19.95 -5.36
C GLU A 7 -6.91 -19.28 -5.41
N LYS A 8 -7.71 -19.40 -4.34
CA LYS A 8 -9.01 -18.71 -4.22
C LYS A 8 -8.88 -17.19 -4.20
N ARG A 9 -7.73 -16.64 -3.79
CA ARG A 9 -7.49 -15.19 -3.80
C ARG A 9 -7.21 -14.65 -5.21
N LEU A 10 -6.69 -15.48 -6.11
CA LEU A 10 -6.47 -15.11 -7.51
C LEU A 10 -7.79 -15.03 -8.31
N GLU A 11 -8.83 -15.73 -7.86
CA GLU A 11 -10.17 -15.71 -8.45
C GLU A 11 -11.04 -14.56 -7.94
N ASN A 12 -10.47 -13.62 -7.18
CA ASN A 12 -11.18 -12.53 -6.52
C ASN A 12 -10.69 -11.15 -7.02
N PRO A 13 -10.89 -10.81 -8.32
CA PRO A 13 -10.48 -9.53 -8.85
C PRO A 13 -11.27 -8.39 -8.20
N ALA A 14 -10.57 -7.30 -7.88
CA ALA A 14 -11.20 -6.06 -7.43
C ALA A 14 -11.97 -5.42 -8.59
N HIS A 15 -13.19 -4.96 -8.32
CA HIS A 15 -13.97 -4.15 -9.26
C HIS A 15 -13.87 -2.67 -8.88
N ARG A 16 -13.57 -1.81 -9.86
CA ARG A 16 -13.57 -0.36 -9.66
C ARG A 16 -15.01 0.11 -9.51
N THR A 17 -15.37 0.60 -8.33
CA THR A 17 -16.63 1.32 -8.11
C THR A 17 -16.49 2.78 -8.53
N ASP A 18 -17.55 3.36 -9.09
CA ASP A 18 -17.63 4.81 -9.38
C ASP A 18 -17.98 5.64 -8.13
N GLU A 19 -18.40 4.98 -7.04
CA GLU A 19 -18.78 5.62 -5.80
C GLU A 19 -17.54 5.97 -4.94
N PRO A 20 -17.41 7.23 -4.48
CA PRO A 20 -16.35 7.61 -3.56
C PRO A 20 -16.42 6.79 -2.27
N PRO A 21 -15.27 6.38 -1.70
CA PRO A 21 -15.25 5.73 -0.40
C PRO A 21 -15.92 6.62 0.66
N GLN A 22 -16.82 6.02 1.44
CA GLN A 22 -17.49 6.71 2.55
C GLN A 22 -16.42 7.18 3.54
N ALA A 23 -16.22 8.50 3.67
CA ALA A 23 -15.21 9.05 4.56
C ALA A 23 -15.50 8.63 6.01
N GLY A 24 -14.66 7.75 6.56
CA GLY A 24 -14.73 7.36 7.97
C GLY A 24 -14.50 8.58 8.86
N ASN A 25 -15.42 8.82 9.79
CA ASN A 25 -15.31 9.91 10.76
C ASN A 25 -14.13 9.69 11.71
N GLY A 26 -13.15 10.58 11.71
CA GLY A 26 -12.27 10.81 12.88
C GLY A 26 -10.78 10.53 12.69
N GLN A 27 -10.08 11.50 12.09
CA GLN A 27 -9.01 12.26 12.75
C GLN A 27 -7.97 11.47 13.58
N CYS A 28 -7.02 10.83 12.89
CA CYS A 28 -5.66 10.67 13.41
C CYS A 28 -4.67 11.22 12.38
N CYS A 29 -4.03 12.31 12.76
CA CYS A 29 -3.00 13.00 12.03
C CYS A 29 -1.89 12.03 11.59
N ASN A 30 -1.34 12.29 10.40
CA ASN A 30 -0.11 11.74 9.79
C ASN A 30 -0.30 10.71 8.65
N ASN A 31 -1.46 10.10 8.46
CA ASN A 31 -1.75 9.36 7.21
C ASN A 31 -2.60 10.22 6.27
N GLN A 32 -1.92 11.14 5.57
CA GLN A 32 -2.54 12.17 4.71
C GLN A 32 -3.26 11.60 3.47
N LEU A 33 -3.08 10.31 3.17
CA LEU A 33 -3.73 9.63 2.05
C LEU A 33 -4.10 8.20 2.45
N LEU A 34 -5.39 7.88 2.31
CA LEU A 34 -5.97 6.57 2.56
C LEU A 34 -6.51 5.99 1.26
N PHE A 35 -6.20 4.73 1.01
CA PHE A 35 -6.64 3.98 -0.16
C PHE A 35 -7.71 2.99 0.28
N ALA A 36 -8.95 3.21 -0.15
CA ALA A 36 -10.00 2.22 0.02
C ALA A 36 -9.81 1.09 -1.00
N MET A 37 -9.66 -0.12 -0.47
CA MET A 37 -9.45 -1.34 -1.25
C MET A 37 -10.64 -2.28 -1.01
N ARG A 38 -11.16 -2.86 -2.09
CA ARG A 38 -12.27 -3.80 -2.02
C ARG A 38 -12.01 -4.99 -2.93
N ASP A 39 -12.23 -6.17 -2.36
CA ASP A 39 -12.39 -7.40 -3.11
C ASP A 39 -13.84 -7.91 -2.94
N ASN A 40 -14.23 -9.05 -3.54
CA ASN A 40 -15.61 -9.54 -3.45
C ASN A 40 -16.04 -9.98 -2.04
N TYR A 41 -15.11 -10.12 -1.08
CA TYR A 41 -15.34 -10.62 0.28
C TYR A 41 -14.92 -9.64 1.37
N HIS A 42 -14.01 -8.70 1.10
CA HIS A 42 -13.44 -7.80 2.09
C HIS A 42 -13.35 -6.36 1.57
N GLU A 43 -13.64 -5.43 2.47
CA GLU A 43 -13.36 -4.00 2.32
C GLU A 43 -12.36 -3.61 3.40
N PHE A 44 -11.27 -2.97 3.00
CA PHE A 44 -10.25 -2.48 3.94
C PHE A 44 -9.61 -1.21 3.40
N THR A 45 -8.97 -0.45 4.28
CA THR A 45 -8.23 0.77 3.91
C THR A 45 -6.76 0.58 4.14
N LEU A 46 -5.94 0.98 3.17
CA LEU A 46 -4.49 1.05 3.32
C LEU A 46 -4.03 2.49 3.51
N GLY A 47 -3.05 2.67 4.39
CA GLY A 47 -2.33 3.92 4.51
C GLY A 47 -1.28 4.08 3.43
N ILE A 48 -0.97 5.33 3.05
CA ILE A 48 0.14 5.62 2.14
C ILE A 48 1.47 5.01 2.60
N THR A 49 1.74 4.99 3.91
CA THR A 49 2.95 4.37 4.48
C THR A 49 3.08 2.90 4.07
N THR A 50 1.98 2.14 4.16
CA THR A 50 1.95 0.73 3.75
C THR A 50 2.19 0.56 2.25
N ILE A 51 1.65 1.45 1.42
CA ILE A 51 1.89 1.43 -0.02
C ILE A 51 3.36 1.70 -0.34
N LEU A 52 3.98 2.65 0.35
CA LEU A 52 5.40 2.98 0.18
C LEU A 52 6.32 1.83 0.62
N GLU A 53 6.00 1.14 1.71
CA GLU A 53 6.72 -0.07 2.14
C GLU A 53 6.63 -1.19 1.09
N CYS A 54 5.43 -1.42 0.53
CA CYS A 54 5.26 -2.38 -0.56
C CYS A 54 6.08 -2.00 -1.80
N LEU A 55 6.09 -0.71 -2.16
CA LEU A 55 6.88 -0.21 -3.30
C LEU A 55 8.37 -0.43 -3.08
N LEU A 56 8.88 -0.15 -1.87
CA LEU A 56 10.28 -0.38 -1.55
C LEU A 56 10.66 -1.85 -1.71
N SER A 57 9.85 -2.76 -1.16
CA SER A 57 10.08 -4.20 -1.32
C SER A 57 10.08 -4.60 -2.80
N ALA A 58 9.18 -4.05 -3.62
CA ALA A 58 9.17 -4.32 -5.04
C ALA A 58 10.47 -3.85 -5.74
N VAL A 59 11.05 -2.71 -5.33
CA VAL A 59 12.36 -2.24 -5.83
C VAL A 59 13.48 -3.19 -5.38
N GLU A 60 13.54 -3.54 -4.09
CA GLU A 60 14.57 -4.44 -3.53
C GLU A 60 14.58 -5.84 -4.18
N HIS A 61 13.40 -6.33 -4.55
CA HIS A 61 13.24 -7.61 -5.24
C HIS A 61 13.35 -7.53 -6.77
N GLY A 62 13.60 -6.34 -7.33
CA GLY A 62 13.71 -6.12 -8.78
C GLY A 62 12.39 -6.30 -9.55
N ALA A 63 11.25 -6.28 -8.85
CA ALA A 63 9.93 -6.36 -9.46
C ALA A 63 9.52 -5.04 -10.14
N VAL A 64 10.10 -3.92 -9.70
CA VAL A 64 10.01 -2.61 -10.36
C VAL A 64 11.42 -2.02 -10.56
N PRO A 65 11.60 -1.10 -11.52
CA PRO A 65 12.88 -0.41 -11.71
C PRO A 65 13.31 0.37 -10.47
N GLU A 66 14.62 0.59 -10.34
CA GLU A 66 15.16 1.50 -9.33
C GLU A 66 14.60 2.91 -9.52
N LEU A 67 14.31 3.56 -8.39
CA LEU A 67 13.81 4.92 -8.36
C LEU A 67 14.99 5.91 -8.28
N PRO A 68 14.85 7.14 -8.81
CA PRO A 68 15.93 8.12 -8.80
C PRO A 68 16.47 8.42 -7.40
N ASP A 69 17.77 8.68 -7.34
CA ASP A 69 18.44 9.13 -6.12
C ASP A 69 17.73 10.39 -5.57
N GLY A 70 17.30 10.32 -4.31
CA GLY A 70 16.60 11.42 -3.63
C GLY A 70 15.07 11.32 -3.63
N TRP A 71 14.46 10.49 -4.47
CA TRP A 71 12.99 10.32 -4.48
C TRP A 71 12.46 9.88 -3.11
N TRP A 72 13.11 8.88 -2.51
CA TRP A 72 12.75 8.41 -1.16
C TRP A 72 12.91 9.51 -0.12
N SER A 73 13.95 10.35 -0.22
CA SER A 73 14.17 11.47 0.70
C SER A 73 13.05 12.50 0.62
N GLU A 74 12.61 12.85 -0.59
CA GLU A 74 11.49 13.77 -0.80
C GLU A 74 10.19 13.21 -0.23
N VAL A 75 9.90 11.94 -0.49
CA VAL A 75 8.70 11.25 0.00
C VAL A 75 8.71 11.12 1.52
N MET A 76 9.83 10.71 2.12
CA MET A 76 9.97 10.61 3.57
C MET A 76 9.78 11.98 4.24
N ASN A 77 10.35 13.03 3.67
CA ASN A 77 10.18 14.39 4.16
C ASN A 77 8.71 14.84 4.04
N HIS A 78 8.06 14.57 2.90
CA HIS A 78 6.67 14.97 2.64
C HIS A 78 5.69 14.32 3.63
N TYR A 79 5.87 13.04 3.94
CA TYR A 79 4.99 12.32 4.85
C TYR A 79 5.48 12.32 6.31
N HIS A 80 6.56 13.05 6.62
CA HIS A 80 7.23 13.04 7.92
C HIS A 80 7.49 11.61 8.43
N LEU A 81 7.85 10.71 7.53
CA LEU A 81 8.18 9.34 7.88
C LEU A 81 9.58 9.35 8.50
N ASN A 82 9.71 8.75 9.67
CA ASN A 82 11.04 8.35 10.13
C ASN A 82 11.57 7.38 9.09
N ILE A 83 12.84 7.56 8.69
CA ILE A 83 13.59 6.57 7.92
C ILE A 83 13.36 5.26 8.66
N PRO A 84 12.58 4.30 8.11
CA PRO A 84 12.50 2.99 8.72
C PRO A 84 13.93 2.51 8.90
N SER A 85 14.22 1.88 10.03
CA SER A 85 15.50 1.24 10.27
C SER A 85 15.65 0.09 9.26
N PHE A 86 15.85 0.44 8.00
CA PHE A 86 16.08 -0.45 6.89
C PHE A 86 17.47 -1.00 7.11
N GLY A 87 17.53 -2.33 7.23
CA GLY A 87 18.71 -3.04 7.65
C GLY A 87 19.96 -2.50 6.98
N LYS A 88 20.88 -1.97 7.78
CA LYS A 88 22.28 -2.29 7.50
C LYS A 88 22.34 -3.81 7.41
N GLY A 89 22.80 -4.31 6.27
CA GLY A 89 23.11 -5.71 6.08
C GLY A 89 24.09 -6.25 7.13
#